data_AF-A0A1G4G853-F1
#
_entry.id   AF-A0A1G4G853-F1
#
_cell.length_a   1.000
_cell.length_b   1.000
_cell.length_c   1.000
_cell.angle_alpha   90.00
_cell.angle_beta   90.00
_cell.angle_gamma   90.00
#
_symmetry.space_group_name_H-M   'P 1'
#
loop_
_entity.id
_entity.type
_entity.pdbx_description
1 polymer ?
#
loop_
_entity_poly.entity_id
_entity_poly.type
_entity_poly.pdbx_seq_one_letter_code
_entity_poly.pdbx_strand_id
1 'polypeptide(L)'
;MLGYYGLIQLAILMLLSLLNSAYFFLATAKFGLMQWLAFNACSLSIIAYLACFICFQITRKDLVLAIALLPQYYYGTMGLFVVSWDAANLVPQITHIIITLNVIWIIFLLLKGSKYDLSST
;
A
#
# COMPACT_ATOMS: atom_id res chain seq x y z
N MET A 1 -3.44 17.07 11.35
CA MET A 1 -2.48 16.27 12.15
C MET A 1 -2.92 14.81 12.30
N LEU A 2 -4.13 14.49 12.79
CA LEU A 2 -4.56 13.09 13.00
C LEU A 2 -4.46 12.18 11.75
N GLY A 3 -4.82 12.71 10.57
CA GLY A 3 -4.75 11.97 9.30
C GLY A 3 -3.35 11.55 8.86
N TYR A 4 -2.35 12.35 9.23
CA TYR A 4 -0.95 12.14 8.85
C TYR A 4 -0.29 11.02 9.65
N TYR A 5 -0.59 10.91 10.95
CA TYR A 5 -0.10 9.80 11.78
C TYR A 5 -0.62 8.45 11.31
N GLY A 6 -1.87 8.39 10.84
CA GLY A 6 -2.44 7.19 10.23
C GLY A 6 -1.64 6.73 8.99
N LEU A 7 -1.24 7.66 8.12
CA LEU A 7 -0.41 7.31 6.96
C LEU A 7 0.98 6.76 7.37
N ILE A 8 1.60 7.32 8.42
CA ILE A 8 2.88 6.81 8.92
C ILE A 8 2.74 5.38 9.43
N GLN A 9 1.71 5.11 10.25
CA GLN A 9 1.46 3.77 10.78
C GLN A 9 1.24 2.75 9.65
N LEU A 10 0.43 3.10 8.67
CA LEU A 10 0.19 2.27 7.49
C LEU A 10 1.46 2.09 6.65
N ALA A 11 2.27 3.13 6.46
CA ALA A 11 3.54 3.03 5.75
C ALA A 11 4.54 2.08 6.45
N ILE A 12 4.57 2.08 7.78
CA ILE A 12 5.39 1.13 8.56
C ILE A 12 4.88 -0.30 8.36
N LEU A 13 3.57 -0.53 8.46
CA LEU A 13 2.96 -1.84 8.24
C LEU A 13 3.18 -2.36 6.81
N MET A 14 3.14 -1.46 5.82
CA MET A 14 3.46 -1.74 4.42
C MET A 14 4.91 -2.16 4.25
N LEU A 15 5.84 -1.42 4.87
CA LEU A 15 7.27 -1.76 4.84
C LEU A 15 7.54 -3.12 5.49
N LEU A 16 6.93 -3.39 6.65
CA LEU A 16 7.03 -4.70 7.31
C LEU A 16 6.48 -5.83 6.42
N SER A 17 5.35 -5.60 5.77
CA SER A 17 4.75 -6.58 4.83
C SER A 17 5.67 -6.83 3.63
N LEU A 18 6.28 -5.77 3.08
CA LEU A 18 7.24 -5.86 1.98
C LEU A 18 8.47 -6.67 2.40
N LEU A 19 9.05 -6.38 3.57
CA LEU A 19 10.22 -7.09 4.08
C LEU A 19 9.92 -8.56 4.37
N ASN A 20 8.75 -8.86 4.93
CA ASN A 20 8.30 -10.23 5.13
C ASN A 20 8.17 -10.99 3.80
N SER A 21 7.56 -10.37 2.79
CA SER A 21 7.50 -10.95 1.46
C SER A 21 8.88 -11.14 0.84
N ALA A 22 9.77 -10.15 0.95
CA ALA A 22 11.12 -10.25 0.42
C ALA A 22 11.88 -11.41 1.08
N TYR A 23 11.77 -11.56 2.40
CA TYR A 23 12.38 -12.68 3.13
C TYR A 23 11.87 -14.03 2.63
N PHE A 24 10.55 -14.20 2.51
CA PHE A 24 9.97 -15.45 2.04
C PHE A 24 10.46 -15.82 0.63
N PHE A 25 10.35 -14.89 -0.33
CA PHE A 25 10.69 -15.17 -1.72
C PHE A 25 12.21 -15.31 -1.95
N LEU A 26 13.02 -14.44 -1.35
CA LEU A 26 14.47 -14.41 -1.59
C LEU A 26 15.22 -15.45 -0.75
N ALA A 27 14.87 -15.62 0.53
CA ALA A 27 15.59 -16.53 1.42
C ALA A 27 15.01 -17.94 1.43
N THR A 28 13.68 -18.07 1.44
CA THR A 28 13.02 -19.39 1.56
C THR A 28 12.78 -20.03 0.20
N ALA A 29 12.15 -19.31 -0.72
CA ALA A 29 11.88 -19.79 -2.08
C ALA A 29 13.09 -19.67 -3.03
N LYS A 30 14.16 -18.97 -2.60
CA LYS A 30 15.41 -18.76 -3.36
C LYS A 30 15.21 -18.14 -4.75
N PHE A 31 14.19 -17.30 -4.91
CA PHE A 31 13.97 -16.56 -6.14
C PHE A 31 14.97 -15.39 -6.25
N GLY A 32 15.30 -15.00 -7.47
CA GLY A 32 16.01 -13.75 -7.73
C GLY A 32 15.13 -12.52 -7.47
N LEU A 33 15.74 -11.34 -7.29
CA LEU A 33 15.01 -10.08 -7.06
C LEU A 33 13.95 -9.79 -8.13
N MET A 34 14.31 -9.96 -9.41
CA MET A 34 13.39 -9.72 -10.52
C MET A 34 12.25 -10.74 -10.57
N GLN A 35 12.53 -12.00 -10.19
CA GLN A 35 11.52 -13.05 -10.11
C GLN A 35 10.53 -12.74 -8.97
N TRP A 36 11.03 -12.33 -7.80
CA TRP A 36 10.18 -11.92 -6.69
C TRP A 36 9.22 -10.79 -7.11
N LEU A 37 9.72 -9.72 -7.73
CA LEU A 37 8.87 -8.62 -8.19
C LEU A 37 7.86 -9.04 -9.27
N ALA A 38 8.24 -9.98 -10.15
CA ALA A 38 7.34 -10.50 -11.18
C ALA A 38 6.23 -11.40 -10.61
N PHE A 39 6.52 -12.20 -9.59
CA PHE A 39 5.57 -13.13 -8.97
C PHE A 39 4.79 -12.52 -7.79
N ASN A 40 5.17 -11.33 -7.33
CA ASN A 40 4.55 -10.65 -6.21
C ASN A 40 4.21 -9.19 -6.56
N ALA A 41 3.10 -9.03 -7.30
CA ALA A 41 2.66 -7.71 -7.76
C ALA A 41 2.24 -6.78 -6.61
N CYS A 42 1.80 -7.32 -5.47
CA CYS A 42 1.50 -6.50 -4.29
C CYS A 42 2.76 -5.87 -3.69
N SER A 43 3.91 -6.56 -3.70
CA SER A 43 5.21 -5.98 -3.31
C SER A 43 5.60 -4.80 -4.20
N LEU A 44 5.43 -4.92 -5.53
CA LEU A 44 5.68 -3.82 -6.46
C LEU A 44 4.79 -2.61 -6.16
N SER A 45 3.51 -2.86 -5.88
CA SER A 45 2.54 -1.82 -5.50
C SER A 45 2.89 -1.15 -4.16
N ILE A 46 3.36 -1.93 -3.18
CA ILE A 46 3.84 -1.39 -1.89
C ILE A 46 5.08 -0.51 -2.12
N ILE A 47 6.04 -0.93 -2.95
CA ILE A 47 7.23 -0.13 -3.27
C ILE A 47 6.82 1.20 -3.92
N ALA A 48 5.91 1.16 -4.89
CA ALA A 48 5.38 2.36 -5.54
C ALA A 48 4.71 3.30 -4.52
N TYR A 49 3.91 2.76 -3.60
CA TYR A 49 3.31 3.54 -2.51
C TYR A 49 4.35 4.16 -1.59
N LEU A 50 5.34 3.40 -1.12
CA LEU A 50 6.39 3.91 -0.23
C LEU A 50 7.21 5.02 -0.90
N ALA A 51 7.52 4.89 -2.20
CA ALA A 51 8.16 5.95 -2.97
C ALA A 51 7.28 7.20 -3.05
N CYS A 52 5.99 7.04 -3.37
CA CYS A 52 5.04 8.15 -3.39
C CYS A 52 4.88 8.79 -1.99
N PHE A 53 4.89 7.99 -0.93
CA PHE A 53 4.83 8.47 0.45
C PHE A 53 6.05 9.33 0.80
N ILE A 54 7.27 8.90 0.44
CA ILE A 54 8.49 9.69 0.63
C ILE A 54 8.40 11.00 -0.18
N CYS A 55 7.98 10.95 -1.45
CA CYS A 55 7.77 12.14 -2.26
C CYS A 55 6.71 13.08 -1.66
N PHE A 56 5.64 12.53 -1.10
CA PHE A 56 4.61 13.29 -0.39
C PHE A 56 5.19 14.00 0.84
N GLN A 57 6.09 13.36 1.59
CA GLN A 57 6.74 14.00 2.75
C GLN A 57 7.55 15.24 2.38
N ILE A 58 8.20 15.19 1.22
CA ILE A 58 9.04 16.28 0.69
C ILE A 58 8.18 17.37 0.06
N THR A 59 7.23 16.99 -0.80
CA THR A 59 6.46 17.93 -1.63
C THR A 59 5.21 18.48 -0.93
N ARG A 60 4.69 17.77 0.08
CA ARG A 60 3.42 18.04 0.76
C ARG A 60 2.21 18.12 -0.18
N LYS A 61 2.30 17.51 -1.37
CA LYS A 61 1.22 17.48 -2.37
C LYS A 61 0.42 16.20 -2.26
N ASP A 62 -0.84 16.28 -1.85
CA ASP A 62 -1.73 15.14 -1.67
C ASP A 62 -1.93 14.32 -2.97
N LEU A 63 -1.85 14.98 -4.14
CA LEU A 63 -1.95 14.34 -5.45
C LEU A 63 -0.88 13.26 -5.69
N VAL A 64 0.27 13.35 -5.03
CA VAL A 64 1.32 12.33 -5.14
C VAL A 64 0.86 10.99 -4.55
N LEU A 65 0.06 11.02 -3.49
CA LEU A 65 -0.53 9.81 -2.91
C LEU A 65 -1.61 9.20 -3.81
N ALA A 66 -2.32 10.03 -4.60
CA ALA A 66 -3.33 9.56 -5.54
C ALA A 66 -2.72 8.70 -6.68
N ILE A 67 -1.46 8.95 -7.06
CA ILE A 67 -0.75 8.16 -8.08
C ILE A 67 -0.60 6.70 -7.62
N ALA A 68 -0.26 6.49 -6.34
CA ALA A 68 -0.13 5.16 -5.76
C ALA A 68 -1.47 4.46 -5.54
N LEU A 69 -2.59 5.19 -5.57
CA LEU A 69 -3.91 4.63 -5.26
C LEU A 69 -4.32 3.54 -6.27
N LEU A 70 -4.08 3.78 -7.57
CA LEU A 70 -4.46 2.86 -8.64
C LEU A 70 -3.74 1.51 -8.54
N PRO A 71 -2.39 1.44 -8.46
CA PRO A 71 -1.71 0.17 -8.28
C PRO A 71 -2.01 -0.48 -6.92
N GLN A 72 -2.28 0.29 -5.85
CA GLN A 72 -2.68 -0.25 -4.55
C GLN A 72 -4.05 -0.92 -4.61
N TYR A 73 -5.02 -0.30 -5.27
CA TYR A 73 -6.34 -0.87 -5.47
C TYR A 73 -6.28 -2.14 -6.33
N TYR A 74 -5.59 -2.07 -7.47
CA TYR A 74 -5.56 -3.17 -8.44
C TYR A 74 -4.75 -4.38 -7.96
N TYR A 75 -3.52 -4.18 -7.49
CA TYR A 75 -2.65 -5.29 -7.05
C TYR A 75 -2.78 -5.63 -5.56
N GLY A 76 -3.34 -4.73 -4.77
CA GLY A 76 -3.56 -4.92 -3.34
C GLY A 76 -5.00 -5.30 -3.02
N THR A 77 -5.94 -4.38 -3.20
CA THR A 77 -7.33 -4.59 -2.76
C THR A 77 -8.04 -5.71 -3.51
N MET A 78 -7.87 -5.82 -4.83
CA MET A 78 -8.44 -6.96 -5.57
C MET A 78 -7.87 -8.31 -5.12
N GLY A 79 -6.66 -8.33 -4.56
CA GLY A 79 -6.04 -9.53 -4.01
C GLY A 79 -6.86 -10.22 -2.91
N LEU A 80 -7.69 -9.47 -2.16
CA LEU A 80 -8.61 -10.03 -1.17
C LEU A 80 -9.63 -11.01 -1.77
N PHE A 81 -9.94 -10.84 -3.07
CA PHE A 81 -10.94 -11.62 -3.78
C PHE A 81 -10.32 -12.66 -4.73
N VAL A 82 -9.06 -12.46 -5.13
CA VAL A 82 -8.34 -13.38 -6.02
C VAL A 82 -7.59 -14.46 -5.25
N VAL A 83 -7.01 -14.12 -4.10
CA VAL A 83 -6.29 -15.08 -3.25
C VAL A 83 -7.29 -15.84 -2.39
N SER A 84 -7.11 -17.15 -2.28
CA SER A 84 -7.96 -18.02 -1.45
C SER A 84 -7.85 -17.68 0.04
N TRP A 85 -8.96 -17.85 0.76
CA TRP A 85 -9.02 -17.71 2.21
C TRP A 85 -8.78 -19.06 2.88
N ASP A 86 -7.53 -19.51 2.87
CA ASP A 86 -7.08 -20.73 3.54
C ASP A 86 -5.91 -20.44 4.50
N ALA A 87 -5.54 -21.45 5.29
CA ALA A 87 -4.46 -21.33 6.27
C ALA A 87 -3.09 -21.03 5.65
N ALA A 88 -2.85 -21.45 4.40
CA ALA A 88 -1.58 -21.22 3.71
C ALA A 88 -1.46 -19.76 3.21
N ASN A 89 -2.59 -19.11 2.95
CA ASN A 89 -2.67 -17.75 2.41
C ASN A 89 -2.96 -16.67 3.46
N LEU A 90 -2.94 -16.99 4.76
CA LEU A 90 -3.20 -16.02 5.83
C LEU A 90 -2.29 -14.80 5.77
N VAL A 91 -0.99 -14.99 5.55
CA VAL A 91 -0.02 -13.90 5.50
C VAL A 91 -0.28 -12.98 4.28
N PRO A 92 -0.42 -13.49 3.05
CA PRO A 92 -0.89 -12.69 1.92
C PRO A 92 -2.19 -11.93 2.20
N GLN A 93 -3.19 -12.57 2.81
CA GLN A 93 -4.47 -11.92 3.12
C GLN A 93 -4.31 -10.75 4.09
N ILE A 94 -3.49 -10.90 5.14
CA ILE A 94 -3.17 -9.81 6.06
C ILE A 94 -2.52 -8.64 5.31
N THR A 95 -1.58 -8.91 4.39
CA THR A 95 -0.99 -7.87 3.55
C THR A 95 -2.04 -7.15 2.69
N HIS A 96 -2.97 -7.88 2.07
CA HIS A 96 -4.05 -7.28 1.29
C HIS A 96 -5.04 -6.46 2.14
N ILE A 97 -5.29 -6.85 3.40
CA ILE A 97 -6.07 -6.05 4.36
C ILE A 97 -5.36 -4.73 4.66
N ILE A 98 -4.05 -4.78 4.96
CA ILE A 98 -3.24 -3.58 5.23
C ILE A 98 -3.27 -2.64 4.01
N ILE A 99 -3.13 -3.17 2.79
CA ILE A 99 -3.22 -2.38 1.57
C ILE A 99 -4.59 -1.72 1.42
N THR A 100 -5.65 -2.47 1.67
CA THR A 100 -7.02 -1.96 1.54
C THR A 100 -7.32 -0.87 2.56
N LEU A 101 -6.87 -1.02 3.81
CA LEU A 101 -6.96 0.03 4.83
C LEU A 101 -6.21 1.29 4.40
N ASN A 102 -5.04 1.14 3.77
CA ASN A 102 -4.28 2.26 3.25
C ASN A 102 -4.99 2.99 2.10
N VAL A 103 -5.58 2.26 1.15
CA VAL A 103 -6.40 2.84 0.08
C VAL A 103 -7.56 3.63 0.65
N ILE A 104 -8.32 3.05 1.59
CA ILE A 104 -9.44 3.72 2.25
C ILE A 104 -8.96 5.00 2.95
N TRP A 105 -7.81 4.94 3.63
CA TRP A 105 -7.27 6.09 4.33
C TRP A 105 -6.84 7.22 3.39
N ILE A 106 -6.18 6.90 2.27
CA ILE A 106 -5.81 7.89 1.26
C ILE A 106 -7.07 8.54 0.68
N ILE A 107 -8.08 7.76 0.31
CA ILE A 107 -9.36 8.29 -0.21
C ILE A 107 -10.01 9.21 0.84
N PHE A 108 -10.05 8.79 2.10
CA PHE A 108 -10.58 9.58 3.18
C PHE A 108 -9.87 10.94 3.31
N LEU A 109 -8.54 10.96 3.21
CA LEU A 109 -7.76 12.21 3.27
C LEU A 109 -8.01 13.11 2.07
N LEU A 110 -8.06 12.56 0.85
CA LEU A 110 -8.35 13.32 -0.36
C LEU A 110 -9.75 13.94 -0.31
N LEU A 111 -10.76 13.18 0.12
CA LEU A 111 -12.13 13.68 0.28
C LEU A 111 -12.22 14.73 1.38
N LYS A 112 -11.50 14.55 2.49
CA LYS A 112 -11.47 15.53 3.57
C LYS A 112 -10.81 16.85 3.13
N GLY A 113 -9.70 16.78 2.39
CA GLY A 113 -9.04 17.96 1.84
C GLY A 113 -9.96 18.74 0.90
N SER A 114 -10.65 18.04 -0.01
CA SER A 114 -11.58 18.65 -0.97
C SER A 114 -12.77 19.37 -0.33
N LYS A 115 -13.29 18.87 0.82
CA LYS A 115 -14.42 19.51 1.50
C LYS A 115 -14.10 20.86 2.13
N TYR A 116 -12.82 21.16 2.43
CA TYR A 116 -12.45 22.48 2.95
C TYR A 116 -12.49 23.56 1.87
N ASP A 117 -12.08 23.25 0.64
CA ASP A 117 -12.07 24.20 -0.49
C ASP A 117 -13.48 24.52 -1.02
N LEU A 118 -14.47 23.62 -0.84
CA LEU A 118 -15.85 23.85 -1.27
C LEU A 118 -16.69 24.65 -0.26
N SER A 119 -16.21 24.83 0.97
CA SER A 119 -16.91 25.58 2.03
C SER A 119 -16.47 27.05 2.15
N SER A 120 -15.45 27.45 1.39
CA SER A 120 -14.88 28.80 1.35
C SER A 120 -15.28 29.59 0.10
N THR A 121 -16.26 29.08 -0.66
CA THR A 121 -16.90 29.78 -1.79
C THR A 121 -18.36 30.05 -1.46
#